data_AF-A0A7X1LY20-F1
#
_entry.id   AF-A0A7X1LY20-F1
#
_cell.length_a   1.000
_cell.length_b   1.000
_cell.length_c   1.000
_cell.angle_alpha   90.00
_cell.angle_beta   90.00
_cell.angle_gamma   90.00
#
_symmetry.space_group_name_H-M   'P 1'
#
loop_
_entity.id
_entity.type
_entity.pdbx_description
1 polymer ?
#
loop_
_entity_poly.entity_id
_entity_poly.type
_entity_poly.pdbx_seq_one_letter_code
_entity_poly.pdbx_strand_id
1 'polypeptide(L)'
;MALVVRLASDTLRQAEPAAWDRPAGGLEWTCWETVEHLSDDFFAYAAQLGPRRPPQDGEVPFVWESRRPGGPANVIHADRAAGPDGLLQVLEACGALLVAVVRTTPPDVRAHHVFGASDPAGFAAMGTVEALLHTHDLAAGLGLAWDPPADVCARVRARLFPGAPADTDPWATLLWATGRGELPGRERVTRWRWDGRPRQL
;
A
#
# COMPACT_ATOMS: atom_id res chain seq x y z
N MET A 1 -4.50 9.17 2.33
CA MET A 1 -3.15 8.70 2.66
C MET A 1 -2.71 9.01 4.10
N ALA A 2 -2.28 10.23 4.47
CA ALA A 2 -1.67 10.48 5.79
C ALA A 2 -2.47 9.99 7.02
N LEU A 3 -3.81 10.09 6.97
CA LEU A 3 -4.68 9.51 8.00
C LEU A 3 -4.52 7.99 8.11
N VAL A 4 -4.54 7.28 6.98
CA VAL A 4 -4.45 5.80 6.95
C VAL A 4 -3.09 5.33 7.45
N VAL A 5 -2.00 6.01 7.09
CA VAL A 5 -0.65 5.67 7.59
C VAL A 5 -0.61 5.77 9.12
N ARG A 6 -1.18 6.84 9.71
CA ARG A 6 -1.25 6.97 11.17
C ARG A 6 -2.09 5.86 11.81
N LEU A 7 -3.29 5.61 11.28
CA LEU A 7 -4.16 4.54 11.80
C LEU A 7 -3.50 3.17 11.70
N ALA A 8 -2.78 2.89 10.62
CA ALA A 8 -2.00 1.67 10.45
C ALA A 8 -0.91 1.58 11.52
N SER A 9 -0.06 2.61 11.67
CA SER A 9 0.96 2.64 12.72
C SER A 9 0.36 2.45 14.12
N ASP A 10 -0.69 3.17 14.47
CA ASP A 10 -1.35 3.09 15.78
C ASP A 10 -1.93 1.70 16.06
N THR A 11 -2.43 1.03 15.03
CA THR A 11 -2.90 -0.36 15.13
C THR A 11 -1.71 -1.30 15.35
N LEU A 12 -0.68 -1.20 14.50
CA LEU A 12 0.46 -2.11 14.50
C LEU A 12 1.34 -1.99 15.76
N ARG A 13 1.38 -0.80 16.41
CA ARG A 13 2.05 -0.60 17.71
C ARG A 13 1.47 -1.46 18.84
N GLN A 14 0.26 -1.99 18.69
CA GLN A 14 -0.37 -2.84 19.69
C GLN A 14 0.10 -4.30 19.61
N ALA A 15 0.90 -4.66 18.61
CA ALA A 15 1.39 -6.02 18.42
C ALA A 15 2.40 -6.43 19.49
N GLU A 16 2.33 -7.70 19.89
CA GLU A 16 3.33 -8.32 20.76
C GLU A 16 4.71 -8.31 20.08
N PRO A 17 5.80 -7.92 20.77
CA PRO A 17 7.14 -7.82 20.17
C PRO A 17 7.65 -9.11 19.50
N ALA A 18 7.19 -10.28 19.96
CA ALA A 18 7.59 -11.58 19.40
C ALA A 18 6.77 -12.02 18.16
N ALA A 19 5.77 -11.25 17.73
CA ALA A 19 4.87 -11.64 16.64
C ALA A 19 5.39 -11.27 15.23
N TRP A 20 6.42 -10.44 15.13
CA TRP A 20 6.83 -9.79 13.87
C TRP A 20 7.44 -10.74 12.82
N ASP A 21 7.98 -11.88 13.24
CA ASP A 21 8.49 -12.91 12.31
C ASP A 21 7.40 -13.92 11.90
N ARG A 22 6.16 -13.76 12.35
CA ARG A 22 5.02 -14.58 11.88
C ARG A 22 4.58 -14.13 10.49
N PRO A 23 3.99 -15.03 9.69
CA PRO A 23 3.35 -14.65 8.43
C PRO A 23 2.30 -13.53 8.59
N ALA A 24 2.27 -12.60 7.64
CA ALA A 24 1.24 -11.56 7.58
C ALA A 24 -0.05 -12.12 6.96
N GLY A 25 -0.91 -12.69 7.81
CA GLY A 25 -2.19 -13.27 7.38
C GLY A 25 -1.96 -14.44 6.42
N GLY A 26 -2.45 -14.31 5.19
CA GLY A 26 -2.29 -15.32 4.14
C GLY A 26 -1.02 -15.22 3.31
N LEU A 27 -0.14 -14.25 3.59
CA LEU A 27 1.10 -14.02 2.83
C LEU A 27 2.22 -14.97 3.29
N GLU A 28 3.14 -15.30 2.38
CA GLU A 28 4.40 -15.99 2.72
C GLU A 28 5.44 -15.05 3.36
N TRP A 29 5.16 -13.75 3.36
CA TRP A 29 5.98 -12.72 3.97
C TRP A 29 5.69 -12.63 5.47
N THR A 30 6.74 -12.40 6.24
CA THR A 30 6.60 -12.09 7.67
C THR A 30 5.96 -10.71 7.85
N CYS A 31 5.38 -10.45 9.02
CA CYS A 31 4.84 -9.14 9.34
C CYS A 31 5.91 -8.04 9.26
N TRP A 32 7.16 -8.34 9.64
CA TRP A 32 8.28 -7.43 9.43
C TRP A 32 8.48 -7.09 7.95
N GLU A 33 8.60 -8.11 7.11
CA GLU A 33 8.83 -7.93 5.66
C GLU A 33 7.65 -7.22 4.98
N THR A 34 6.43 -7.45 5.43
CA THR A 34 5.24 -6.75 4.90
C THR A 34 5.24 -5.26 5.25
N VAL A 35 5.74 -4.86 6.43
CA VAL A 35 5.93 -3.42 6.72
C VAL A 35 7.08 -2.83 5.93
N GLU A 36 8.18 -3.56 5.73
CA GLU A 36 9.28 -3.11 4.85
C GLU A 36 8.77 -2.90 3.42
N HIS A 37 8.00 -3.86 2.90
CA HIS A 37 7.37 -3.76 1.58
C HIS A 37 6.43 -2.55 1.48
N LEU A 38 5.54 -2.36 2.45
CA LEU A 38 4.65 -1.20 2.45
C LEU A 38 5.42 0.13 2.53
N SER A 39 6.51 0.16 3.29
CA SER A 39 7.41 1.32 3.34
C SER A 39 8.12 1.55 2.01
N ASP A 40 8.50 0.46 1.32
CA ASP A 40 9.10 0.49 -0.01
C ASP A 40 8.14 0.98 -1.07
N ASP A 41 6.86 0.56 -1.06
CA ASP A 41 5.83 1.07 -1.98
C ASP A 41 5.68 2.59 -1.85
N PHE A 42 5.62 3.11 -0.62
CA PHE A 42 5.56 4.55 -0.39
C PHE A 42 6.80 5.27 -0.93
N PHE A 43 7.98 4.72 -0.65
CA PHE A 43 9.24 5.26 -1.16
C PHE A 43 9.29 5.23 -2.69
N ALA A 44 8.99 4.09 -3.31
CA ALA A 44 9.03 3.88 -4.75
C ALA A 44 8.06 4.83 -5.45
N TYR A 45 6.82 4.96 -4.98
CA TYR A 45 5.84 5.91 -5.55
C TYR A 45 6.30 7.37 -5.43
N ALA A 46 6.92 7.74 -4.30
CA ALA A 46 7.48 9.07 -4.12
C ALA A 46 8.66 9.31 -5.07
N ALA A 47 9.57 8.34 -5.16
CA ALA A 47 10.74 8.39 -6.01
C ALA A 47 10.38 8.39 -7.49
N GLN A 48 9.32 7.69 -7.88
CA GLN A 48 8.79 7.63 -9.23
C GLN A 48 8.29 9.01 -9.71
N LEU A 49 7.74 9.82 -8.81
CA LEU A 49 7.29 11.20 -9.08
C LEU A 49 8.40 12.26 -8.95
N GLY A 50 9.53 11.93 -8.33
CA GLY A 50 10.59 12.87 -7.96
C GLY A 50 11.37 13.50 -9.12
N PRO A 51 11.73 12.78 -10.20
CA PRO A 51 12.49 13.34 -11.30
C PRO A 51 11.75 14.49 -11.99
N ARG A 52 12.48 15.50 -12.46
CA ARG A 52 11.91 16.61 -13.28
C ARG A 52 11.18 16.10 -14.52
N ARG A 53 11.59 14.95 -15.06
CA ARG A 53 10.92 14.22 -16.14
C ARG A 53 10.80 12.76 -15.69
N PRO A 54 9.70 12.37 -15.03
CA PRO A 54 9.52 11.00 -14.56
C PRO A 54 9.60 9.98 -15.70
N PRO A 55 10.18 8.80 -15.46
CA PRO A 55 10.19 7.74 -16.46
C PRO A 55 8.75 7.29 -16.77
N GLN A 56 8.50 6.98 -18.05
CA GLN A 56 7.16 6.62 -18.55
C GLN A 56 7.05 5.13 -18.89
N ASP A 57 8.18 4.48 -19.11
CA ASP A 57 8.33 3.11 -19.60
C ASP A 57 8.87 2.13 -18.55
N GLY A 58 9.23 2.61 -17.36
CA GLY A 58 9.65 1.77 -16.25
C GLY A 58 9.77 2.52 -14.92
N GLU A 59 10.09 1.75 -13.89
CA GLU A 59 10.39 2.29 -12.56
C GLU A 59 11.73 3.05 -12.58
N VAL A 60 11.89 4.02 -11.68
CA VAL A 60 13.20 4.64 -11.43
C VAL A 60 14.18 3.52 -11.03
N PRO A 61 15.38 3.46 -11.64
CA PRO A 61 16.26 2.28 -11.54
C PRO A 61 17.06 2.25 -10.23
N PHE A 62 16.35 2.26 -9.10
CA PHE A 62 16.90 1.81 -7.83
C PHE A 62 17.24 0.32 -7.93
N VAL A 63 18.17 -0.15 -7.11
CA VAL A 63 18.47 -1.59 -6.99
C VAL A 63 17.46 -2.20 -6.02
N TRP A 64 16.71 -3.20 -6.49
CA TRP A 64 15.71 -3.91 -5.71
C TRP A 64 16.23 -5.30 -5.41
N GLU A 65 16.30 -5.65 -4.14
CA GLU A 65 16.85 -6.93 -3.71
C GLU A 65 15.94 -7.59 -2.70
N SER A 66 15.74 -8.89 -2.89
CA SER A 66 15.08 -9.74 -1.90
C SER A 66 16.13 -10.33 -0.97
N ARG A 67 15.92 -10.21 0.34
CA ARG A 67 16.87 -10.69 1.35
C ARG A 67 16.78 -12.20 1.62
N ARG A 68 15.76 -12.87 1.08
CA ARG A 68 15.60 -14.34 1.14
C ARG A 68 14.76 -14.86 -0.02
N PRO A 69 14.87 -16.14 -0.40
CA PRO A 69 13.94 -16.76 -1.34
C PRO A 69 12.47 -16.58 -0.90
N GLY A 70 11.62 -16.11 -1.82
CA GLY A 70 10.20 -15.84 -1.58
C GLY A 70 9.89 -14.55 -0.79
N GLY A 71 10.90 -13.81 -0.32
CA GLY A 71 10.70 -12.51 0.33
C GLY A 71 10.44 -11.39 -0.69
N PRO A 72 9.88 -10.25 -0.26
CA PRO A 72 9.68 -9.10 -1.14
C PRO A 72 11.03 -8.53 -1.59
N ALA A 73 11.10 -8.04 -2.82
CA ALA A 73 12.26 -7.29 -3.31
C ALA A 73 12.04 -5.81 -2.99
N ASN A 74 12.88 -5.23 -2.13
CA ASN A 74 12.73 -3.86 -1.64
C ASN A 74 14.05 -3.10 -1.76
N VAL A 75 13.96 -1.78 -1.82
CA VAL A 75 15.05 -0.83 -1.56
C VAL A 75 15.11 -0.49 -0.07
N ILE A 76 13.94 -0.33 0.55
CA ILE A 76 13.78 0.06 1.95
C ILE A 76 13.77 -1.17 2.85
N HIS A 77 14.65 -1.14 3.85
CA HIS A 77 14.73 -2.17 4.88
C HIS A 77 15.04 -1.51 6.22
N ALA A 78 14.34 -1.92 7.27
CA ALA A 78 14.52 -1.39 8.61
C ALA A 78 15.69 -2.08 9.33
N ASP A 79 16.35 -1.35 10.24
CA ASP A 79 17.33 -1.94 11.14
C ASP A 79 16.60 -2.82 12.17
N ARG A 80 16.91 -4.12 12.14
CA ARG A 80 16.35 -5.10 13.09
C ARG A 80 16.71 -4.78 14.54
N ALA A 81 17.85 -4.14 14.79
CA ALA A 81 18.25 -3.75 16.14
C ALA A 81 17.37 -2.63 16.73
N ALA A 82 16.70 -1.84 15.89
CA ALA A 82 15.75 -0.81 16.32
C ALA A 82 14.38 -1.38 16.70
N GLY A 83 14.14 -2.67 16.43
CA GLY A 83 12.90 -3.37 16.76
C GLY A 83 11.67 -2.81 16.04
N PRO A 84 10.47 -3.25 16.46
CA PRO A 84 9.20 -2.83 15.85
C PRO A 84 8.95 -1.33 15.84
N ASP A 85 9.36 -0.62 16.90
CA ASP A 85 9.20 0.83 16.96
C ASP A 85 10.02 1.54 15.87
N GLY A 86 11.25 1.08 15.64
CA GLY A 86 12.09 1.57 14.53
C GLY A 86 11.50 1.22 13.16
N LEU A 87 10.97 0.01 13.00
CA LEU A 87 10.26 -0.40 11.78
C LEU A 87 9.07 0.52 11.47
N LEU A 88 8.27 0.87 12.48
CA LEU A 88 7.12 1.78 12.30
C LEU A 88 7.55 3.24 12.06
N GLN A 89 8.71 3.67 12.58
CA GLN A 89 9.30 4.96 12.20
C GLN A 89 9.69 5.00 10.72
N VAL A 90 10.22 3.89 10.15
CA VAL A 90 10.52 3.77 8.72
C VAL A 90 9.22 3.88 7.89
N LEU A 91 8.17 3.17 8.30
CA LEU A 91 6.85 3.26 7.66
C LEU A 91 6.31 4.69 7.63
N GLU A 92 6.36 5.38 8.78
CA GLU A 92 5.89 6.76 8.90
C GLU A 92 6.73 7.73 8.06
N ALA A 93 8.05 7.56 8.04
CA ALA A 93 8.96 8.38 7.24
C ALA A 93 8.67 8.23 5.74
N CYS A 94 8.58 7.00 5.23
CA CYS A 94 8.26 6.75 3.82
C CYS A 94 6.85 7.25 3.46
N GLY A 95 5.87 7.05 4.35
CA GLY A 95 4.52 7.58 4.16
C GLY A 95 4.51 9.11 4.10
N ALA A 96 5.29 9.79 4.93
CA ALA A 96 5.45 11.24 4.91
C ALA A 96 6.13 11.73 3.62
N LEU A 97 7.14 11.01 3.11
CA LEU A 97 7.79 11.32 1.84
C LEU A 97 6.78 11.33 0.68
N LEU A 98 5.98 10.26 0.54
CA LEU A 98 4.98 10.19 -0.52
C LEU A 98 3.91 11.27 -0.36
N VAL A 99 3.44 11.54 0.87
CA VAL A 99 2.50 12.65 1.13
C VAL A 99 3.08 13.99 0.69
N ALA A 100 4.34 14.26 1.01
CA ALA A 100 5.00 15.50 0.63
C ALA A 100 5.14 15.62 -0.89
N VAL A 101 5.68 14.58 -1.55
CA VAL A 101 5.89 14.56 -3.00
C VAL A 101 4.56 14.75 -3.74
N VAL A 102 3.53 13.96 -3.41
CA VAL A 102 2.19 14.10 -4.01
C VAL A 102 1.65 15.51 -3.91
N ARG A 103 1.84 16.17 -2.76
CA ARG A 103 1.33 17.54 -2.54
C ARG A 103 2.08 18.60 -3.33
N THR A 104 3.36 18.37 -3.62
CA THR A 104 4.22 19.34 -4.30
C THR A 104 4.36 19.09 -5.80
N THR A 105 4.05 17.89 -6.27
CA THR A 105 4.13 17.54 -7.69
C THR A 105 2.95 18.15 -8.46
N PRO A 106 3.20 18.85 -9.60
CA PRO A 106 2.13 19.39 -10.43
C PRO A 106 1.12 18.32 -10.89
N PRO A 107 -0.18 18.63 -10.94
CA PRO A 107 -1.23 17.64 -11.22
C PRO A 107 -1.21 17.09 -12.65
N ASP A 108 -0.52 17.73 -13.58
CA ASP A 108 -0.31 17.31 -14.97
C ASP A 108 0.87 16.35 -15.15
N VAL A 109 1.73 16.19 -14.13
CA VAL A 109 2.82 15.21 -14.16
C VAL A 109 2.24 13.80 -14.26
N ARG A 110 2.87 12.98 -15.11
CA ARG A 110 2.59 11.55 -15.24
C ARG A 110 3.86 10.77 -14.95
N ALA A 111 3.73 9.64 -14.29
CA ALA A 111 4.83 8.71 -14.09
C ALA A 111 4.37 7.26 -14.29
N HIS A 112 5.30 6.40 -14.69
CA HIS A 112 5.04 4.98 -14.89
C HIS A 112 4.56 4.30 -13.61
N HIS A 113 3.65 3.34 -13.77
CA HIS A 113 3.37 2.27 -12.82
C HIS A 113 2.96 1.04 -13.66
N VAL A 114 3.27 -0.17 -13.20
CA VAL A 114 3.01 -1.42 -13.94
C VAL A 114 1.54 -1.60 -14.37
N PHE A 115 0.60 -1.03 -13.59
CA PHE A 115 -0.84 -1.02 -13.89
C PHE A 115 -1.35 0.25 -14.60
N GLY A 116 -0.44 0.98 -15.27
CA GLY A 116 -0.71 2.14 -16.10
C GLY A 116 -0.17 3.43 -15.50
N ALA A 117 0.36 4.31 -16.36
CA ALA A 117 0.88 5.61 -15.95
C ALA A 117 -0.17 6.42 -15.18
N SER A 118 0.28 7.09 -14.11
CA SER A 118 -0.61 7.78 -13.17
C SER A 118 -0.18 9.20 -12.85
N ASP A 119 -1.11 9.95 -12.28
CA ASP A 119 -0.92 11.31 -11.78
C ASP A 119 -0.64 11.29 -10.25
N PRO A 120 -0.23 12.41 -9.63
CA PRO A 120 0.01 12.44 -8.19
C PRO A 120 -1.18 11.98 -7.35
N ALA A 121 -2.41 12.29 -7.77
CA ALA A 121 -3.63 11.82 -7.11
C ALA A 121 -3.80 10.29 -7.21
N GLY A 122 -3.42 9.69 -8.33
CA GLY A 122 -3.38 8.25 -8.53
C GLY A 122 -2.35 7.55 -7.64
N PHE A 123 -1.11 8.06 -7.57
CA PHE A 123 -0.11 7.53 -6.65
C PHE A 123 -0.54 7.67 -5.18
N ALA A 124 -1.23 8.76 -4.82
CA ALA A 124 -1.82 8.91 -3.49
C ALA A 124 -2.89 7.86 -3.20
N ALA A 125 -3.70 7.49 -4.21
CA ALA A 125 -4.69 6.43 -4.08
C ALA A 125 -4.03 5.04 -4.00
N MET A 126 -2.97 4.79 -4.77
CA MET A 126 -2.18 3.55 -4.73
C MET A 126 -1.55 3.36 -3.35
N GLY A 127 -0.80 4.36 -2.86
CA GLY A 127 -0.24 4.30 -1.50
C GLY A 127 -1.32 4.19 -0.42
N THR A 128 -2.51 4.76 -0.63
CA THR A 128 -3.62 4.57 0.32
C THR A 128 -4.18 3.15 0.27
N VAL A 129 -4.34 2.53 -0.92
CA VAL A 129 -4.87 1.17 -0.99
C VAL A 129 -3.86 0.14 -0.48
N GLU A 130 -2.57 0.33 -0.75
CA GLU A 130 -1.52 -0.53 -0.19
C GLU A 130 -1.53 -0.49 1.33
N ALA A 131 -1.62 0.72 1.92
CA ALA A 131 -1.74 0.87 3.36
C ALA A 131 -2.97 0.15 3.93
N LEU A 132 -4.13 0.26 3.27
CA LEU A 132 -5.37 -0.39 3.73
C LEU A 132 -5.26 -1.92 3.70
N LEU A 133 -4.77 -2.48 2.60
CA LEU A 133 -4.75 -3.92 2.35
C LEU A 133 -3.62 -4.61 3.09
N HIS A 134 -2.42 -4.05 3.12
CA HIS A 134 -1.33 -4.65 3.87
C HIS A 134 -1.47 -4.47 5.38
N THR A 135 -2.15 -3.42 5.86
CA THR A 135 -2.54 -3.37 7.29
C THR A 135 -3.55 -4.45 7.63
N HIS A 136 -4.46 -4.82 6.71
CA HIS A 136 -5.33 -5.99 6.91
C HIS A 136 -4.53 -7.29 7.00
N ASP A 137 -3.60 -7.51 6.09
CA ASP A 137 -2.74 -8.70 6.07
C ASP A 137 -1.91 -8.78 7.38
N LEU A 138 -1.33 -7.66 7.81
CA LEU A 138 -0.59 -7.52 9.07
C LEU A 138 -1.47 -7.75 10.30
N ALA A 139 -2.65 -7.13 10.36
CA ALA A 139 -3.57 -7.27 11.48
C ALA A 139 -3.98 -8.73 11.66
N ALA A 140 -4.24 -9.45 10.56
CA ALA A 140 -4.51 -10.88 10.61
C ALA A 140 -3.33 -11.70 11.16
N GLY A 141 -2.10 -11.41 10.73
CA GLY A 141 -0.89 -12.10 11.22
C GLY A 141 -0.52 -11.80 12.67
N LEU A 142 -0.80 -10.58 13.12
CA LEU A 142 -0.49 -10.07 14.45
C LEU A 142 -1.62 -10.31 15.46
N GLY A 143 -2.80 -10.75 15.01
CA GLY A 143 -3.97 -10.96 15.87
C GLY A 143 -4.65 -9.67 16.32
N LEU A 144 -4.59 -8.63 15.48
CA LEU A 144 -5.14 -7.30 15.75
C LEU A 144 -6.46 -7.09 14.99
N ALA A 145 -7.28 -6.16 15.47
CA ALA A 145 -8.45 -5.69 14.75
C ALA A 145 -8.06 -4.55 13.79
N TRP A 146 -8.64 -4.55 12.60
CA TRP A 146 -8.47 -3.49 11.61
C TRP A 146 -9.79 -3.16 10.92
N ASP A 147 -10.27 -1.94 11.14
CA ASP A 147 -11.51 -1.40 10.55
C ASP A 147 -11.23 0.00 9.98
N PRO A 148 -10.90 0.10 8.68
CA PRO A 148 -10.50 1.37 8.08
C PRO A 148 -11.70 2.29 7.80
N PRO A 149 -11.48 3.62 7.70
CA PRO A 149 -12.57 4.57 7.41
C PRO A 149 -13.26 4.30 6.07
N ALA A 150 -14.57 4.01 6.12
CA ALA A 150 -15.37 3.65 4.95
C ALA A 150 -15.34 4.70 3.83
N ASP A 151 -15.28 5.99 4.17
CA ASP A 151 -15.20 7.09 3.20
C ASP A 151 -13.88 7.07 2.41
N VAL A 152 -12.77 6.72 3.07
CA VAL A 152 -11.47 6.54 2.43
C VAL A 152 -11.51 5.34 1.49
N CYS A 153 -12.04 4.21 1.96
CA CYS A 153 -12.20 3.00 1.15
C CYS A 153 -13.05 3.28 -0.10
N ALA A 154 -14.16 4.01 0.04
CA ALA A 154 -15.04 4.36 -1.08
C ALA A 154 -14.33 5.23 -2.14
N ARG A 155 -13.55 6.23 -1.72
CA ARG A 155 -12.77 7.08 -2.64
C ARG A 155 -11.68 6.29 -3.37
N VAL A 156 -10.96 5.43 -2.67
CA VAL A 156 -9.92 4.57 -3.25
C VAL A 156 -10.53 3.59 -4.25
N ARG A 157 -11.64 2.93 -3.88
CA ARG A 157 -12.41 2.07 -4.80
C ARG A 157 -12.81 2.82 -6.06
N ALA A 158 -13.42 3.99 -5.93
CA ALA A 158 -13.84 4.78 -7.09
C ALA A 158 -12.65 5.17 -8.00
N ARG A 159 -11.48 5.45 -7.41
CA ARG A 159 -10.29 5.85 -8.16
C ARG A 159 -9.60 4.69 -8.88
N LEU A 160 -9.48 3.54 -8.22
CA LEU A 160 -8.62 2.42 -8.63
C LEU A 160 -9.39 1.19 -9.12
N PHE A 161 -10.65 1.01 -8.70
CA PHE A 161 -11.49 -0.12 -9.04
C PHE A 161 -12.86 0.36 -9.55
N PRO A 162 -12.90 1.12 -10.65
CA PRO A 162 -14.14 1.75 -11.14
C PRO A 162 -15.23 0.74 -11.53
N GLY A 163 -14.86 -0.51 -11.83
CA GLY A 163 -15.79 -1.59 -12.15
C GLY A 163 -16.27 -2.38 -10.93
N ALA A 164 -15.77 -2.09 -9.73
CA ALA A 164 -16.23 -2.74 -8.51
C ALA A 164 -17.60 -2.17 -8.08
N PRO A 165 -18.45 -2.97 -7.41
CA PRO A 165 -19.76 -2.52 -6.93
C PRO A 165 -19.68 -1.27 -6.05
N ALA A 166 -20.60 -0.33 -6.27
CA ALA A 166 -20.66 0.92 -5.53
C ALA A 166 -21.68 0.92 -4.39
N ASP A 167 -22.61 -0.03 -4.42
CA ASP A 167 -23.79 -0.21 -3.56
C ASP A 167 -23.57 -1.16 -2.37
N THR A 168 -22.35 -1.64 -2.19
CA THR A 168 -21.92 -2.52 -1.10
C THR A 168 -20.95 -1.82 -0.15
N ASP A 169 -20.71 -2.41 1.02
CA ASP A 169 -19.71 -1.90 1.98
C ASP A 169 -18.35 -1.70 1.28
N PRO A 170 -17.77 -0.48 1.32
CA PRO A 170 -16.60 -0.16 0.52
C PRO A 170 -15.34 -0.91 0.96
N TRP A 171 -15.24 -1.30 2.24
CA TRP A 171 -14.09 -2.05 2.73
C TRP A 171 -14.16 -3.52 2.29
N ALA A 172 -15.30 -4.18 2.52
CA ALA A 172 -15.57 -5.52 2.01
C ALA A 172 -15.41 -5.59 0.48
N THR A 173 -15.83 -4.54 -0.23
CA THR A 173 -15.64 -4.44 -1.68
C THR A 173 -14.16 -4.40 -2.08
N LEU A 174 -13.31 -3.66 -1.36
CA LEU A 174 -11.87 -3.62 -1.65
C LEU A 174 -11.19 -4.96 -1.36
N LEU A 175 -11.56 -5.63 -0.26
CA LEU A 175 -11.06 -6.97 0.06
C LEU A 175 -11.44 -7.97 -1.04
N TRP A 176 -12.71 -7.97 -1.46
CA TRP A 176 -13.17 -8.81 -2.57
C TRP A 176 -12.47 -8.48 -3.90
N ALA A 177 -12.40 -7.20 -4.27
CA ALA A 177 -11.80 -6.75 -5.53
C ALA A 177 -10.31 -7.09 -5.64
N THR A 178 -9.63 -7.35 -4.52
CA THR A 178 -8.22 -7.73 -4.44
C THR A 178 -8.00 -9.19 -4.02
N GLY A 179 -9.05 -10.02 -4.07
CA GLY A 179 -8.97 -11.46 -3.80
C GLY A 179 -8.72 -11.85 -2.34
N ARG A 180 -8.79 -10.89 -1.41
CA ARG A 180 -8.59 -11.06 0.03
C ARG A 180 -9.86 -11.45 0.79
N GLY A 181 -11.02 -11.37 0.15
CA GLY A 181 -12.29 -11.69 0.78
C GLY A 181 -13.38 -12.10 -0.21
N GLU A 182 -14.55 -12.40 0.33
CA GLU A 182 -15.76 -12.70 -0.42
C GLU A 182 -16.72 -11.52 -0.37
N LEU A 183 -17.59 -11.41 -1.37
CA LEU A 183 -18.68 -10.43 -1.40
C LEU A 183 -19.98 -11.16 -1.74
N PRO A 184 -21.03 -11.09 -0.91
CA PRO A 184 -22.27 -11.82 -1.15
C PRO A 184 -22.84 -11.57 -2.55
N GLY A 185 -23.21 -12.65 -3.23
CA GLY A 185 -23.76 -12.60 -4.60
C GLY A 185 -22.71 -12.32 -5.69
N ARG A 186 -21.41 -12.39 -5.40
CA ARG A 186 -20.33 -12.24 -6.37
C ARG A 186 -19.40 -13.44 -6.37
N GLU A 187 -18.92 -13.80 -7.55
CA GLU A 187 -17.86 -14.80 -7.69
C GLU A 187 -16.56 -14.31 -7.05
N ARG A 188 -15.74 -15.24 -6.55
CA ARG A 188 -14.45 -14.92 -5.96
C ARG A 188 -13.48 -14.39 -7.02
N VAL A 189 -12.82 -13.28 -6.72
CA VAL A 189 -11.75 -12.74 -7.56
C VAL A 189 -10.46 -13.54 -7.35
N THR A 190 -9.93 -14.12 -8.43
CA THR A 190 -8.69 -14.91 -8.40
C THR A 190 -7.50 -14.18 -9.05
N ARG A 191 -7.78 -13.14 -9.84
CA ARG A 191 -6.79 -12.25 -10.45
C ARG A 191 -7.34 -10.82 -10.44
N TRP A 192 -6.49 -9.86 -10.09
CA TRP A 192 -6.88 -8.46 -10.01
C TRP A 192 -5.75 -7.54 -10.46
N ARG A 193 -6.12 -6.32 -10.82
CA ARG A 193 -5.23 -5.16 -11.00
C ARG A 193 -6.06 -3.90 -10.75
N TRP A 194 -5.46 -2.84 -10.25
CA TRP A 194 -6.12 -1.53 -10.25
C TRP A 194 -6.01 -0.83 -11.62
N ASP A 195 -6.86 0.16 -11.85
CA ASP A 195 -6.82 1.07 -13.00
C ASP A 195 -5.97 2.30 -12.66
N GLY A 196 -4.71 2.29 -13.10
CA GLY A 196 -3.76 3.37 -12.82
C GLY A 196 -4.01 4.65 -13.61
N ARG A 197 -4.84 4.63 -14.66
CA ARG A 197 -5.01 5.78 -15.56
C ARG A 197 -5.50 7.02 -14.80
N PRO A 198 -5.03 8.23 -15.15
CA PRO A 198 -5.54 9.48 -14.58
C PRO A 198 -7.05 9.60 -14.81
N ARG A 199 -7.76 10.18 -13.84
CA ARG A 199 -9.18 10.53 -14.00
C ARG A 199 -9.26 12.00 -14.35
N GLN A 200 -10.06 12.34 -15.36
CA GLN A 200 -10.50 13.72 -15.50
C GLN A 200 -11.43 14.01 -14.32
N LEU A 201 -11.14 15.09 -13.58
CA LEU A 201 -12.02 15.61 -12.53
C LEU A 201 -13.30 16.17 -13.15
#